data_AF-A0A924RNL7-F1
#
_entry.id   AF-A0A924RNL7-F1
#
_cell.length_a   1.000
_cell.length_b   1.000
_cell.length_c   1.000
_cell.angle_alpha   90.00
_cell.angle_beta   90.00
_cell.angle_gamma   90.00
#
_symmetry.space_group_name_H-M   'P 1'
#
loop_
_entity.id
_entity.type
_entity.pdbx_description
1 polymer ?
#
loop_
_entity_poly.entity_id
_entity_poly.type
_entity_poly.pdbx_seq_one_letter_code
_entity_poly.pdbx_strand_id
1 'polypeptide(L)'
;MNILLLPCDTRPPTLELPFQLARTAGVMLLSPPLEILNQLNQPGDTLKIREWLLEYAPNADALIVSLEMLCLGGLIPARRVSDSLEDVLSRLEVLKELKILNPNLRILAHGVIVRVGSDDDPLEEKPYFGEWGARLREVSEWMDRVDRAREGSGAVEQGRLEQVRESVPANILEDWLGTRERNHQLHLQALELLNKGVLERLH
;
A
#
# COMPACT_ATOMS: atom_id res chain seq x y z
N MET A 1 16.74 -0.11 22.76
CA MET A 1 16.16 0.46 21.52
C MET A 1 14.71 0.04 21.46
N ASN A 2 13.82 1.01 21.38
CA ASN A 2 12.37 0.84 21.32
C ASN A 2 11.90 1.15 19.90
N ILE A 3 11.31 0.16 19.24
CA ILE A 3 10.85 0.27 17.85
C ILE A 3 9.34 0.06 17.82
N LEU A 4 8.63 0.95 17.14
CA LEU A 4 7.25 0.74 16.74
C LEU A 4 7.21 0.06 15.38
N LEU A 5 6.36 -0.94 15.23
CA LEU A 5 6.07 -1.62 13.97
C LEU A 5 4.58 -1.47 13.66
N LEU A 6 4.28 -0.72 12.60
CA LEU A 6 3.00 -0.82 11.91
C LEU A 6 3.19 -1.77 10.71
N PRO A 7 2.78 -3.04 10.82
CA PRO A 7 3.02 -4.05 9.79
C PRO A 7 2.12 -3.79 8.57
N CYS A 8 2.43 -4.37 7.41
CA CYS A 8 1.53 -4.30 6.24
C CYS A 8 0.33 -5.25 6.33
N ASP A 9 0.41 -6.27 7.18
CA ASP A 9 -0.62 -7.29 7.37
C ASP A 9 -0.51 -7.93 8.77
N THR A 10 -1.49 -8.73 9.17
CA THR A 10 -1.52 -9.46 10.45
C THR A 10 -0.97 -10.89 10.35
N ARG A 11 -0.57 -11.33 9.15
CA ARG A 11 -0.02 -12.67 8.89
C ARG A 11 1.35 -12.88 9.57
N PRO A 12 1.74 -14.12 9.90
CA PRO A 12 2.98 -14.39 10.62
C PRO A 12 4.25 -13.75 10.03
N PRO A 13 4.45 -13.71 8.69
CA PRO A 13 5.66 -13.09 8.12
C PRO A 13 5.78 -11.59 8.36
N THR A 14 4.66 -10.89 8.53
CA THR A 14 4.61 -9.42 8.62
C THR A 14 4.51 -8.93 10.05
N LEU A 15 4.07 -9.78 10.98
CA LEU A 15 3.92 -9.45 12.39
C LEU A 15 4.76 -10.36 13.29
N GLU A 16 4.51 -11.67 13.29
CA GLU A 16 5.15 -12.60 14.23
C GLU A 16 6.66 -12.73 14.02
N LEU A 17 7.12 -12.91 12.77
CA LEU A 17 8.54 -13.07 12.47
C LEU A 17 9.37 -11.84 12.84
N PRO A 18 8.93 -10.59 12.55
CA PRO A 18 9.59 -9.39 13.09
C PRO A 18 9.72 -9.39 14.62
N PHE A 19 8.69 -9.82 15.36
CA PHE A 19 8.77 -9.96 16.81
C PHE A 19 9.80 -11.02 17.25
N GLN A 20 9.86 -12.17 16.57
CA GLN A 20 10.87 -13.21 16.84
C GLN A 20 12.30 -12.69 16.58
N LEU A 21 12.50 -11.94 15.49
CA LEU A 21 13.77 -11.31 15.18
C LEU A 21 14.16 -10.26 16.23
N ALA A 22 13.23 -9.37 16.62
CA ALA A 22 13.48 -8.35 17.63
C ALA A 22 13.87 -8.95 18.98
N ARG A 23 13.18 -10.02 19.41
CA ARG A 23 13.55 -10.78 20.63
C ARG A 23 14.97 -11.33 20.54
N THR A 24 15.34 -11.91 19.40
CA THR A 24 16.68 -12.47 19.18
C THR A 24 17.75 -11.38 19.19
N ALA A 25 17.43 -10.19 18.69
CA ALA A 25 18.32 -9.03 18.64
C ALA A 25 18.38 -8.22 19.95
N GLY A 26 17.58 -8.56 20.97
CA GLY A 26 17.48 -7.78 22.21
C GLY A 26 16.84 -6.39 22.03
N VAL A 27 15.97 -6.24 21.02
CA VAL A 27 15.26 -4.99 20.71
C VAL A 27 13.83 -5.07 21.21
N MET A 28 13.33 -3.99 21.82
CA MET A 28 11.93 -3.88 22.22
C MET A 28 11.11 -3.47 20.99
N LEU A 29 10.19 -4.34 20.57
CA LEU A 29 9.27 -4.09 19.47
C LEU A 29 7.85 -3.97 20.01
N LEU A 30 7.12 -2.95 19.55
CA LEU A 30 5.72 -2.71 19.88
C LEU A 30 4.94 -2.57 18.58
N SER A 31 3.72 -3.10 18.53
CA SER A 31 2.83 -3.02 17.38
C SER A 31 1.42 -2.71 17.88
N PRO A 32 0.54 -2.11 17.06
CA PRO A 32 -0.82 -1.86 17.48
C PRO A 32 -1.56 -3.17 17.83
N PRO A 33 -2.60 -3.09 18.68
CA PRO A 33 -3.46 -4.22 18.98
C PRO A 33 -4.08 -4.82 17.71
N LEU A 34 -4.22 -6.15 17.65
CA LEU A 34 -4.76 -6.85 16.47
C LEU A 34 -6.16 -6.38 16.10
N GLU A 35 -6.93 -5.91 17.09
CA GLU A 35 -8.31 -5.43 16.97
C GLU A 35 -8.44 -4.17 16.10
N ILE A 36 -7.34 -3.42 15.91
CA ILE A 36 -7.33 -2.22 15.07
C ILE A 36 -6.57 -2.42 13.75
N LEU A 37 -5.92 -3.58 13.57
CA LEU A 37 -5.27 -3.96 12.31
C LEU A 37 -6.25 -4.69 11.37
N ASN A 38 -5.81 -4.93 10.13
CA ASN A 38 -6.64 -5.59 9.13
C ASN A 38 -6.92 -7.06 9.48
N GLN A 39 -8.13 -7.51 9.13
CA GLN A 39 -8.49 -8.92 9.15
C GLN A 39 -8.76 -9.40 7.72
N LEU A 40 -7.70 -9.87 7.06
CA LEU A 40 -7.71 -10.25 5.65
C LEU A 40 -8.23 -9.08 4.79
N ASN A 41 -9.50 -9.15 4.34
CA ASN A 41 -10.16 -8.17 3.48
C ASN A 41 -10.78 -7.00 4.25
N GLN A 42 -10.97 -7.15 5.56
CA GLN A 42 -11.51 -6.07 6.40
C GLN A 42 -10.39 -5.08 6.71
N PRO A 43 -10.54 -3.79 6.35
CA PRO A 43 -9.54 -2.78 6.66
C PRO A 43 -9.38 -2.59 8.17
N GLY A 44 -8.15 -2.34 8.59
CA GLY A 44 -7.85 -1.84 9.92
C GLY A 44 -8.41 -0.44 10.14
N ASP A 45 -8.54 -0.07 11.41
CA ASP A 45 -9.09 1.21 11.83
C ASP A 45 -8.00 2.29 11.75
N THR A 46 -7.93 3.00 10.61
CA THR A 46 -6.89 4.01 10.35
C THR A 46 -6.89 5.15 11.36
N LEU A 47 -8.05 5.44 11.98
CA LEU A 47 -8.14 6.48 13.01
C LEU A 47 -7.49 6.01 14.31
N LYS A 48 -7.81 4.79 14.76
CA LYS A 48 -7.17 4.21 15.95
C LYS A 48 -5.68 3.94 15.74
N ILE A 49 -5.28 3.57 14.51
CA ILE A 49 -3.85 3.44 14.16
C ILE A 49 -3.14 4.79 14.32
N ARG A 50 -3.74 5.89 13.84
CA ARG A 50 -3.22 7.24 14.05
C ARG A 50 -3.09 7.57 15.55
N GLU A 51 -4.13 7.31 16.34
CA GLU A 51 -4.13 7.55 17.79
C GLU A 51 -3.02 6.76 18.49
N TRP A 52 -2.89 5.47 18.17
CA TRP A 52 -1.83 4.61 18.70
C TRP A 52 -0.43 5.13 18.35
N LEU A 53 -0.21 5.57 17.10
CA LEU A 53 1.08 6.12 16.72
C LEU A 53 1.44 7.37 17.53
N LEU A 54 0.48 8.29 17.72
CA LEU A 54 0.70 9.52 18.47
C LEU A 54 0.94 9.26 19.97
N GLU A 55 0.30 8.24 20.53
CA GLU A 55 0.48 7.85 21.93
C GLU A 55 1.87 7.22 22.20
N TYR A 56 2.33 6.34 21.32
CA TYR A 56 3.53 5.53 21.58
C TYR A 56 4.82 6.14 21.01
N ALA A 57 4.74 6.98 19.97
CA ALA A 57 5.91 7.60 19.34
C ALA A 57 6.83 8.40 20.27
N PRO A 58 6.35 9.13 21.30
CA PRO A 58 7.23 9.87 22.21
C PRO A 58 8.28 9.04 22.95
N ASN A 59 8.06 7.73 23.09
CA ASN A 59 8.95 6.80 23.79
C ASN A 59 9.71 5.84 22.86
N ALA A 60 9.62 6.07 21.55
CA ALA A 60 10.22 5.22 20.53
C ALA A 60 11.47 5.86 19.91
N ASP A 61 12.48 5.04 19.61
CA ASP A 61 13.67 5.45 18.87
C ASP A 61 13.42 5.40 17.35
N ALA A 62 12.60 4.46 16.90
CA ALA A 62 12.28 4.27 15.49
C ALA A 62 10.84 3.80 15.28
N LEU A 63 10.29 4.14 14.13
CA LEU A 63 9.01 3.66 13.59
C LEU A 63 9.27 2.98 12.25
N ILE A 64 8.90 1.71 12.14
CA ILE A 64 8.80 0.98 10.87
C ILE A 64 7.33 0.96 10.47
N VAL A 65 6.98 1.54 9.32
CA VAL A 65 5.59 1.80 8.94
C VAL A 65 5.26 1.34 7.52
N SER A 66 4.24 0.51 7.38
CA SER A 66 3.60 0.23 6.08
C SER A 66 2.67 1.37 5.68
N LEU A 67 2.88 1.92 4.49
CA LEU A 67 2.00 2.96 3.94
C LEU A 67 0.58 2.45 3.70
N GLU A 68 0.44 1.20 3.25
CA GLU A 68 -0.86 0.57 3.00
C GLU A 68 -1.66 0.35 4.28
N MET A 69 -1.00 -0.11 5.36
CA MET A 69 -1.67 -0.22 6.66
C MET A 69 -2.07 1.14 7.21
N LEU A 70 -1.17 2.12 7.13
CA LEU A 70 -1.41 3.46 7.64
C LEU A 70 -2.59 4.16 6.96
N CYS A 71 -2.60 4.14 5.62
CA CYS A 71 -3.49 5.00 4.85
C CYS A 71 -4.74 4.28 4.32
N LEU A 72 -4.67 2.95 4.16
CA LEU A 72 -5.73 2.14 3.53
C LEU A 72 -6.18 0.96 4.42
N GLY A 73 -5.62 0.84 5.62
CA GLY A 73 -6.00 -0.20 6.57
C GLY A 73 -5.52 -1.59 6.17
N GLY A 74 -4.48 -1.75 5.35
CA GLY A 74 -3.75 -3.02 5.17
C GLY A 74 -3.39 -3.35 3.72
N LEU A 75 -2.54 -4.35 3.53
CA LEU A 75 -2.05 -4.77 2.20
C LEU A 75 -3.16 -5.22 1.24
N ILE A 76 -4.06 -6.10 1.70
CA ILE A 76 -5.22 -6.52 0.90
C ILE A 76 -6.25 -5.37 0.78
N PRO A 77 -6.61 -4.67 1.85
CA PRO A 77 -7.47 -3.49 1.78
C PRO A 77 -7.01 -2.42 0.77
N ALA A 78 -5.71 -2.18 0.61
CA ALA A 78 -5.17 -1.17 -0.31
C ALA A 78 -5.59 -1.30 -1.78
N ARG A 79 -5.99 -2.50 -2.22
CA ARG A 79 -6.54 -2.79 -3.55
C ARG A 79 -8.06 -2.97 -3.57
N ARG A 80 -8.71 -3.00 -2.40
CA ARG A 80 -10.16 -3.27 -2.26
C ARG A 80 -10.97 -2.03 -1.92
N VAL A 81 -10.46 -1.19 -1.03
CA VAL A 81 -11.22 -0.03 -0.53
C VAL A 81 -11.34 1.05 -1.60
N SER A 82 -12.41 1.84 -1.53
CA SER A 82 -12.74 2.90 -2.49
C SER A 82 -12.43 4.30 -1.96
N ASP A 83 -11.63 4.40 -0.89
CA ASP A 83 -11.18 5.67 -0.31
C ASP A 83 -10.58 6.59 -1.37
N SER A 84 -10.91 7.87 -1.26
CA SER A 84 -10.42 8.89 -2.18
C SER A 84 -8.93 9.13 -1.98
N LEU A 85 -8.26 9.70 -2.99
CA LEU A 85 -6.87 10.12 -2.83
C LEU A 85 -6.73 11.16 -1.71
N GLU A 86 -7.68 12.07 -1.56
CA GLU A 86 -7.69 13.08 -0.51
C GLU A 86 -7.68 12.45 0.89
N ASP A 87 -8.56 11.47 1.15
CA ASP A 87 -8.62 10.75 2.42
C ASP A 87 -7.30 10.03 2.71
N VAL A 88 -6.77 9.32 1.71
CA VAL A 88 -5.50 8.59 1.80
C VAL A 88 -4.33 9.51 2.14
N LEU A 89 -4.23 10.65 1.47
CA LEU A 89 -3.17 11.62 1.71
C LEU A 89 -3.34 12.35 3.05
N SER A 90 -4.58 12.63 3.46
CA SER A 90 -4.84 13.21 4.79
C SER A 90 -4.35 12.32 5.92
N ARG A 91 -4.48 10.99 5.77
CA ARG A 91 -3.98 10.01 6.74
C ARG A 91 -2.46 9.94 6.74
N LEU A 92 -1.82 10.11 5.59
CA LEU A 92 -0.35 10.12 5.46
C LEU A 92 0.29 11.28 6.24
N GLU A 93 -0.42 12.41 6.41
CA GLU A 93 0.08 13.60 7.11
C GLU A 93 0.48 13.33 8.57
N VAL A 94 -0.05 12.27 9.20
CA VAL A 94 0.39 11.85 10.55
C VAL A 94 1.90 11.62 10.62
N LEU A 95 2.56 11.21 9.53
CA LEU A 95 4.02 11.03 9.53
C LEU A 95 4.76 12.36 9.72
N LYS A 96 4.24 13.46 9.16
CA LYS A 96 4.80 14.80 9.41
C LYS A 96 4.55 15.24 10.85
N GLU A 97 3.33 15.02 11.35
CA GLU A 97 2.96 15.33 12.73
C GLU A 97 3.87 14.60 13.73
N LEU A 98 4.07 13.29 13.54
CA LEU A 98 4.96 12.48 14.36
C LEU A 98 6.39 13.02 14.35
N LYS A 99 6.90 13.44 13.19
CA LYS A 99 8.26 13.98 13.07
C LYS A 99 8.41 15.34 13.74
N ILE A 100 7.39 16.20 13.66
CA ILE A 100 7.38 17.50 14.33
C ILE A 100 7.34 17.33 15.85
N LEU A 101 6.46 16.45 16.35
CA LEU A 101 6.32 16.20 17.78
C LEU A 101 7.52 15.43 18.37
N ASN A 102 8.15 14.58 17.56
CA ASN A 102 9.26 13.72 17.97
C ASN A 102 10.45 13.88 17.00
N PRO A 103 11.23 14.98 17.07
CA PRO A 103 12.28 15.27 16.09
C PRO A 103 13.34 14.17 15.94
N ASN A 104 13.62 13.45 17.03
CA ASN A 104 14.59 12.35 17.07
C ASN A 104 14.03 11.01 16.58
N LEU A 105 12.72 10.89 16.35
CA LEU A 105 12.11 9.66 15.86
C LEU A 105 12.59 9.37 14.44
N ARG A 106 13.13 8.16 14.24
CA ARG A 106 13.56 7.66 12.94
C ARG A 106 12.38 6.96 12.26
N ILE A 107 11.87 7.51 11.17
CA ILE A 107 10.72 6.91 10.45
C ILE A 107 11.23 6.18 9.21
N LEU A 108 11.08 4.86 9.20
CA LEU A 108 11.38 3.97 8.09
C LEU A 108 10.05 3.49 7.49
N ALA A 109 9.70 3.99 6.32
CA ALA A 109 8.49 3.59 5.63
C ALA A 109 8.77 2.51 4.59
N HIS A 110 7.75 1.73 4.28
CA HIS A 110 7.74 0.89 3.10
C HIS A 110 6.38 0.89 2.42
N GLY A 111 6.38 0.78 1.10
CA GLY A 111 5.18 0.61 0.28
C GLY A 111 5.22 -0.71 -0.48
N VAL A 112 4.06 -1.14 -0.97
CA VAL A 112 3.97 -2.31 -1.85
C VAL A 112 3.28 -1.92 -3.15
N ILE A 113 3.98 -2.14 -4.27
CA ILE A 113 3.39 -1.96 -5.60
C ILE A 113 2.26 -2.97 -5.77
N VAL A 114 1.09 -2.48 -6.19
CA VAL A 114 -0.11 -3.30 -6.37
C VAL A 114 0.15 -4.34 -7.46
N ARG A 115 0.11 -5.62 -7.08
CA ARG A 115 0.21 -6.73 -8.05
C ARG A 115 -1.01 -6.76 -8.97
N VAL A 116 -0.86 -7.34 -10.14
CA VAL A 116 -1.99 -7.70 -11.00
C VAL A 116 -2.33 -9.18 -10.75
N GLY A 117 -3.59 -9.45 -10.37
CA GLY A 117 -4.09 -10.81 -10.19
C GLY A 117 -3.97 -11.62 -11.48
N SER A 118 -3.64 -12.91 -11.35
CA SER A 118 -3.39 -13.78 -12.50
C SER A 118 -4.65 -14.37 -13.12
N ASP A 119 -5.64 -14.62 -12.27
CA ASP A 119 -6.81 -15.45 -12.54
C ASP A 119 -8.07 -14.75 -12.05
N ASP A 120 -9.21 -15.35 -12.35
CA ASP A 120 -10.51 -14.87 -11.89
C ASP A 120 -10.74 -15.25 -10.41
N ASP A 121 -10.07 -14.54 -9.50
CA ASP A 121 -10.10 -14.78 -8.05
C ASP A 121 -10.40 -13.49 -7.25
N PRO A 122 -11.57 -13.38 -6.60
CA PRO A 122 -11.95 -12.24 -5.79
C PRO A 122 -11.48 -12.32 -4.33
N LEU A 123 -10.69 -13.35 -3.93
CA LEU A 123 -10.31 -13.58 -2.53
C LEU A 123 -9.56 -12.38 -1.96
N GLU A 124 -8.47 -11.95 -2.60
CA GLU A 124 -7.70 -10.77 -2.19
C GLU A 124 -8.01 -9.52 -3.03
N GLU A 125 -8.76 -9.66 -4.12
CA GLU A 125 -9.04 -8.58 -5.08
C GLU A 125 -10.52 -8.13 -5.04
N LYS A 126 -10.87 -7.00 -5.67
CA LYS A 126 -12.27 -6.52 -5.71
C LYS A 126 -13.20 -7.58 -6.33
N PRO A 127 -14.51 -7.61 -5.98
CA PRO A 127 -15.43 -8.67 -6.41
C PRO A 127 -15.46 -8.94 -7.91
N TYR A 128 -15.27 -7.91 -8.75
CA TYR A 128 -15.25 -8.09 -10.20
C TYR A 128 -14.07 -8.94 -10.71
N PHE A 129 -13.02 -9.17 -9.91
CA PHE A 129 -11.96 -10.08 -10.29
C PHE A 129 -12.45 -11.52 -10.44
N GLY A 130 -13.57 -11.92 -9.82
CA GLY A 130 -14.14 -13.25 -10.04
C GLY A 130 -14.67 -13.53 -11.45
N GLU A 131 -14.70 -12.51 -12.32
CA GLU A 131 -15.13 -12.63 -13.73
C GLU A 131 -14.18 -11.92 -14.71
N TRP A 132 -13.48 -10.88 -14.25
CA TRP A 132 -12.69 -9.99 -15.09
C TRP A 132 -11.19 -10.01 -14.77
N GLY A 133 -10.73 -10.80 -13.79
CA GLY A 133 -9.35 -10.84 -13.34
C GLY A 133 -8.35 -11.18 -14.46
N ALA A 134 -8.63 -12.25 -15.21
CA ALA A 134 -7.78 -12.68 -16.33
C ALA A 134 -7.74 -11.63 -17.46
N ARG A 135 -8.86 -10.97 -17.76
CA ARG A 135 -8.92 -9.91 -18.77
C ARG A 135 -8.20 -8.64 -18.33
N LEU A 136 -8.32 -8.26 -17.05
CA LEU A 136 -7.57 -7.13 -16.48
C LEU A 136 -6.05 -7.37 -16.50
N ARG A 137 -5.62 -8.63 -16.28
CA ARG A 137 -4.24 -9.03 -16.51
C ARG A 137 -3.82 -8.83 -17.96
N GLU A 138 -4.64 -9.30 -18.92
CA GLU A 138 -4.36 -9.14 -20.35
C GLU A 138 -4.24 -7.66 -20.73
N VAL A 139 -5.12 -6.78 -20.20
CA VAL A 139 -4.99 -5.32 -20.36
C VAL A 139 -3.62 -4.86 -19.87
N SER A 140 -3.21 -5.25 -18.66
CA SER A 140 -1.91 -4.87 -18.10
C SER A 140 -0.73 -5.34 -18.94
N GLU A 141 -0.80 -6.55 -19.49
CA GLU A 141 0.26 -7.12 -20.33
C GLU A 141 0.39 -6.37 -21.66
N TRP A 142 -0.73 -5.98 -22.29
CA TRP A 142 -0.69 -5.19 -23.51
C TRP A 142 -0.28 -3.73 -23.27
N MET A 143 -0.65 -3.14 -22.12
CA MET A 143 -0.12 -1.82 -21.71
C MET A 143 1.42 -1.84 -21.66
N ASP A 144 2.00 -2.82 -20.98
CA ASP A 144 3.47 -2.97 -20.89
C ASP A 144 4.11 -3.24 -22.27
N ARG A 145 3.46 -4.02 -23.15
CA ARG A 145 3.97 -4.25 -24.51
C ARG A 145 3.98 -2.98 -25.35
N VAL A 146 2.92 -2.16 -25.25
CA VAL A 146 2.86 -0.85 -25.92
C VAL A 146 3.96 0.06 -25.39
N ASP A 147 4.13 0.15 -24.07
CA ASP A 147 5.16 0.99 -23.45
C ASP A 147 6.59 0.58 -23.84
N ARG A 148 6.83 -0.72 -24.05
CA ARG A 148 8.13 -1.27 -24.49
C ARG A 148 8.33 -1.27 -26.00
N ALA A 149 7.29 -1.00 -26.80
CA ALA A 149 7.41 -0.98 -28.24
C ALA A 149 8.34 0.17 -28.67
N ARG A 150 9.28 -0.13 -29.58
CA ARG A 150 10.16 0.91 -30.14
C ARG A 150 9.35 1.79 -31.09
N GLU A 151 9.75 3.06 -31.22
CA GLU A 151 9.17 4.00 -32.18
C GLU A 151 9.01 3.34 -33.57
N GLY A 152 7.77 3.30 -34.06
CA GLY A 152 7.42 2.71 -35.35
C GLY A 152 6.96 1.24 -35.34
N SER A 153 7.02 0.55 -34.20
CA SER A 153 6.58 -0.86 -34.08
C SER A 153 5.26 -1.08 -33.32
N GLY A 154 4.78 -0.09 -32.54
CA GLY A 154 3.68 -0.27 -31.59
C GLY A 154 2.24 -0.26 -32.14
N ALA A 155 2.03 -0.14 -33.46
CA ALA A 155 0.67 -0.04 -34.01
C ALA A 155 -0.15 -1.32 -33.82
N VAL A 156 0.51 -2.49 -33.86
CA VAL A 156 -0.14 -3.79 -33.64
C VAL A 156 -0.47 -3.96 -32.17
N GLU A 157 0.47 -3.64 -31.28
CA GLU A 157 0.31 -3.68 -29.83
C GLU A 157 -0.79 -2.72 -29.37
N GLN A 158 -0.84 -1.51 -29.94
CA GLN A 158 -1.87 -0.51 -29.65
C GLN A 158 -3.26 -1.01 -30.06
N GLY A 159 -3.41 -1.56 -31.27
CA GLY A 159 -4.68 -2.13 -31.71
C GLY A 159 -5.13 -3.33 -30.85
N ARG A 160 -4.18 -4.13 -30.34
CA ARG A 160 -4.47 -5.21 -29.39
C ARG A 160 -4.90 -4.67 -28.02
N LEU A 161 -4.21 -3.66 -27.51
CA LEU A 161 -4.57 -3.01 -26.25
C LEU A 161 -6.00 -2.45 -26.31
N GLU A 162 -6.37 -1.79 -27.41
CA GLU A 162 -7.73 -1.26 -27.61
C GLU A 162 -8.79 -2.38 -27.59
N GLN A 163 -8.57 -3.46 -28.34
CA GLN A 163 -9.48 -4.62 -28.34
C GLN A 163 -9.67 -5.24 -26.95
N VAL A 164 -8.58 -5.42 -26.20
CA VAL A 164 -8.65 -6.03 -24.87
C VAL A 164 -9.31 -5.08 -23.88
N ARG A 165 -9.06 -3.77 -23.96
CA ARG A 165 -9.76 -2.76 -23.13
C ARG A 165 -11.26 -2.75 -23.39
N GLU A 166 -11.70 -2.83 -24.65
CA GLU A 166 -13.12 -2.91 -25.02
C GLU A 166 -13.79 -4.20 -24.53
N SER A 167 -13.01 -5.26 -24.29
CA SER A 167 -13.52 -6.51 -23.75
C SER A 167 -13.89 -6.43 -22.26
N VAL A 168 -13.47 -5.40 -21.53
CA VAL A 168 -13.74 -5.20 -20.10
C VAL A 168 -14.76 -4.06 -19.92
N PRO A 169 -15.78 -4.19 -19.05
CA PRO A 169 -16.69 -3.09 -18.77
C PRO A 169 -15.97 -1.82 -18.34
N ALA A 170 -16.32 -0.68 -18.94
CA ALA A 170 -15.61 0.58 -18.76
C ALA A 170 -15.49 1.00 -17.28
N ASN A 171 -16.55 0.81 -16.50
CA ASN A 171 -16.57 1.13 -15.07
C ASN A 171 -15.62 0.24 -14.25
N ILE A 172 -15.41 -1.01 -14.65
CA ILE A 172 -14.46 -1.93 -13.99
C ILE A 172 -13.03 -1.51 -14.32
N LEU A 173 -12.77 -1.21 -15.60
CA LEU A 173 -11.45 -0.76 -16.02
C LEU A 173 -11.07 0.58 -15.36
N GLU A 174 -12.01 1.52 -15.28
CA GLU A 174 -11.83 2.81 -14.60
C GLU A 174 -11.53 2.63 -13.10
N ASP A 175 -12.31 1.81 -12.39
CA ASP A 175 -12.05 1.52 -10.98
C ASP A 175 -10.69 0.83 -10.75
N TRP A 176 -10.35 -0.13 -11.61
CA TRP A 176 -9.09 -0.89 -11.52
C TRP A 176 -7.86 -0.02 -11.77
N LEU A 177 -7.91 0.87 -12.77
CA LEU A 177 -6.88 1.87 -13.04
C LEU A 177 -6.83 2.93 -11.94
N GLY A 178 -7.99 3.45 -11.52
CA GLY A 178 -8.08 4.46 -10.45
C GLY A 178 -7.51 3.97 -9.12
N THR A 179 -7.70 2.69 -8.79
CA THR A 179 -7.09 2.07 -7.61
C THR A 179 -5.56 2.08 -7.69
N ARG A 180 -4.99 1.77 -8.87
CA ARG A 180 -3.54 1.81 -9.09
C ARG A 180 -3.00 3.22 -9.04
N GLU A 181 -3.69 4.15 -9.66
CA GLU A 181 -3.30 5.56 -9.66
C GLU A 181 -3.31 6.13 -8.24
N ARG A 182 -4.34 5.83 -7.42
CA ARG A 182 -4.36 6.25 -6.01
C ARG A 182 -3.15 5.72 -5.23
N ASN A 183 -2.84 4.43 -5.36
CA ASN A 183 -1.70 3.83 -4.66
C ASN A 183 -0.36 4.39 -5.17
N HIS A 184 -0.25 4.63 -6.48
CA HIS A 184 0.92 5.27 -7.07
C HIS A 184 1.12 6.69 -6.52
N GLN A 185 0.06 7.50 -6.46
CA GLN A 185 0.12 8.85 -5.88
C GLN A 185 0.47 8.83 -4.39
N LEU A 186 -0.03 7.87 -3.61
CA LEU A 186 0.39 7.65 -2.21
C LEU A 186 1.92 7.44 -2.12
N HIS A 187 2.49 6.60 -2.98
CA HIS A 187 3.94 6.34 -2.98
C HIS A 187 4.74 7.56 -3.45
N LEU A 188 4.26 8.32 -4.44
CA LEU A 188 4.88 9.58 -4.84
C LEU A 188 4.89 10.60 -3.70
N GLN A 189 3.81 10.70 -2.93
CA GLN A 189 3.78 11.57 -1.76
C GLN A 189 4.72 11.09 -0.65
N ALA A 190 4.89 9.78 -0.47
CA ALA A 190 5.90 9.25 0.45
C ALA A 190 7.34 9.59 0.00
N LEU A 191 7.62 9.60 -1.31
CA LEU A 191 8.91 10.07 -1.84
C LEU A 191 9.13 11.56 -1.52
N GLU A 192 8.09 12.39 -1.58
CA GLU A 192 8.18 13.79 -1.15
C GLU A 192 8.46 13.92 0.35
N LEU A 193 7.89 13.05 1.19
CA LEU A 193 8.21 13.02 2.63
C LEU A 193 9.67 12.62 2.88
N LEU A 194 10.21 11.67 2.11
CA LEU A 194 11.62 11.31 2.16
C LEU A 194 12.51 12.49 1.76
N ASN A 195 12.19 13.17 0.66
CA ASN A 195 12.93 14.34 0.18
C ASN A 195 12.94 15.49 1.20
N LYS A 196 11.84 15.66 1.95
CA LYS A 196 11.72 16.66 3.03
C LYS A 196 12.36 16.23 4.35
N GLY A 197 12.96 15.05 4.43
CA GLY A 197 13.60 14.53 5.65
C GLY A 197 12.61 14.10 6.75
N VAL A 198 11.33 13.93 6.40
CA VAL A 198 10.32 13.39 7.32
C VAL A 198 10.56 11.89 7.51
N LEU A 199 10.77 11.18 6.41
CA LEU A 199 11.21 9.79 6.41
C LEU A 199 12.73 9.76 6.37
N GLU A 200 13.32 8.84 7.11
CA GLU A 200 14.75 8.54 7.00
C GLU A 200 15.03 7.53 5.89
N ARG A 201 14.08 6.62 5.65
CA ARG A 201 14.18 5.61 4.60
C ARG A 201 12.82 5.25 4.05
N LEU A 202 12.77 4.97 2.75
CA LEU A 202 11.61 4.42 2.05
C LEU A 202 12.06 3.17 1.28
N HIS A 203 11.29 2.10 1.41
CA HIS A 203 11.49 0.81 0.75
C HIS A 203 10.31 0.42 -0.13
#